data_AF-A0A530QWL7-F1
#
_entry.id   AF-A0A530QWL7-F1
#
_cell.length_a   1.000
_cell.length_b   1.000
_cell.length_c   1.000
_cell.angle_alpha   90.00
_cell.angle_beta   90.00
_cell.angle_gamma   90.00
#
_symmetry.space_group_name_H-M   'P 1'
#
loop_
_entity.id
_entity.type
_entity.pdbx_description
1 polymer ?
#
loop_
_entity_poly.entity_id
_entity_poly.type
_entity_poly.pdbx_seq_one_letter_code
_entity_poly.pdbx_strand_id
1 'polypeptide(L)'
;KPVAVSRSWAVEQLSADHADRRGRLAIVAGRPGGNTVDRGAVVCSCFGVGANQIAEAVRGGCTSVEAIGATLHAGTNCGSCRAEIRTIIEARRLQAAE
;
A
#
# COMPACT_ATOMS: atom_id res chain seq x y z
N LYS A 1 7.63 1.17 -5.67
CA LYS A 1 8.07 0.24 -4.60
C LYS A 1 7.35 0.58 -3.29
N PRO A 2 6.93 -0.40 -2.48
CA PRO A 2 6.29 -0.15 -1.19
C PRO A 2 7.27 0.46 -0.17
N VAL A 3 6.77 1.27 0.76
CA VAL A 3 7.53 1.99 1.80
C VAL A 3 6.82 1.90 3.14
N ALA A 4 7.55 2.03 4.25
CA ALA A 4 6.95 2.01 5.59
C ALA A 4 6.01 3.21 5.81
N VAL A 5 6.39 4.38 5.29
CA VAL A 5 5.60 5.61 5.32
C VAL A 5 5.80 6.36 4.01
N SER A 6 4.71 6.67 3.31
CA SER A 6 4.75 7.52 2.13
C SER A 6 4.78 9.00 2.48
N ARG A 7 5.42 9.79 1.62
CA ARG A 7 5.42 11.25 1.74
C ARG A 7 3.99 11.81 1.71
N SER A 8 3.13 11.29 0.84
CA SER A 8 1.74 11.73 0.72
C SER A 8 0.98 11.53 2.02
N TRP A 9 1.10 10.35 2.64
CA TRP A 9 0.47 10.10 3.94
C TRP A 9 1.01 11.04 5.02
N ALA A 10 2.33 11.26 5.07
CA ALA A 10 2.94 12.15 6.06
C ALA A 10 2.46 13.60 5.91
N VAL A 11 2.28 14.06 4.67
CA VAL A 11 1.72 15.38 4.38
C VAL A 11 0.24 15.47 4.79
N GLU A 12 -0.56 14.43 4.55
CA GLU A 12 -1.96 14.38 4.99
C GLU A 12 -2.10 14.52 6.51
N GLN A 13 -1.14 13.99 7.29
CA GLN A 13 -1.16 14.13 8.74
C GLN A 13 -0.98 15.57 9.22
N LEU A 14 -0.39 16.47 8.41
CA LEU A 14 -0.23 17.88 8.81
C LEU A 14 -1.56 18.62 8.91
N SER A 15 -2.57 18.18 8.17
CA SER A 15 -3.91 18.78 8.13
C SER A 15 -4.93 18.03 8.99
N ALA A 16 -4.58 16.85 9.49
CA ALA A 16 -5.46 16.03 10.31
C ALA A 16 -5.49 16.49 11.77
N ASP A 17 -6.64 16.37 12.42
CA ASP A 17 -6.77 16.58 13.86
C ASP A 17 -6.31 15.33 14.63
N HIS A 18 -5.36 15.53 15.55
CA HIS A 18 -4.73 14.47 16.34
C HIS A 18 -5.06 14.61 17.82
N ALA A 19 -6.34 14.69 18.14
CA ALA A 19 -6.83 14.80 19.52
C ALA A 19 -6.39 13.63 20.43
N ASP A 20 -6.19 12.43 19.86
CA ASP A 20 -5.77 11.24 20.59
C ASP A 20 -4.24 11.11 20.73
N ARG A 21 -3.79 10.84 21.96
CA ARG A 21 -2.37 10.62 22.29
C ARG A 21 -1.79 9.41 21.55
N ARG A 22 -2.56 8.32 21.36
CA ARG A 22 -2.04 7.13 20.65
C ARG A 22 -1.84 7.43 19.16
N GLY A 23 -2.79 8.11 18.53
CA GLY A 23 -2.65 8.59 17.14
C GLY A 23 -1.39 9.43 16.93
N ARG A 24 -1.13 10.40 17.81
CA ARG A 24 0.10 11.21 17.76
C ARG A 24 1.39 10.38 17.85
N LEU A 25 1.44 9.42 18.77
CA LEU A 25 2.60 8.55 18.92
C LEU A 25 2.83 7.66 17.70
N ALA A 26 1.76 7.19 17.05
CA ALA A 26 1.84 6.40 15.83
C ALA A 26 2.48 7.19 14.68
N ILE A 27 2.15 8.47 14.55
CA ILE A 27 2.74 9.36 13.54
C ILE A 27 4.23 9.56 13.77
N VAL A 28 4.63 9.88 15.01
CA VAL A 28 6.06 10.03 15.37
C VAL A 28 6.84 8.74 15.14
N ALA A 29 6.23 7.59 15.42
CA ALA A 29 6.83 6.29 15.17
C ALA A 29 6.90 5.89 13.68
N GLY A 30 6.33 6.70 12.78
CA GLY A 30 6.24 6.37 11.36
C GLY A 30 5.42 5.09 11.12
N ARG A 31 4.37 4.89 11.91
CA ARG A 31 3.48 3.74 11.78
C ARG A 31 2.08 4.26 11.46
N PRO A 32 1.66 4.23 10.18
CA PRO A 32 0.27 4.49 9.83
C PRO A 32 -0.59 3.45 10.54
N GLY A 33 -1.18 3.83 11.66
CA GLY A 33 -2.06 3.01 12.48
C GLY A 33 -3.44 3.67 12.55
N GLY A 34 -4.49 2.87 12.48
CA GLY A 34 -5.88 3.35 12.53
C GLY A 34 -6.61 3.30 11.20
N ASN A 35 -7.61 4.18 11.05
CA ASN A 35 -8.66 4.13 10.01
C ASN A 35 -8.19 4.52 8.59
N THR A 36 -6.94 5.00 8.43
CA THR A 36 -6.39 5.46 7.16
C THR A 36 -5.16 4.64 6.77
N VAL A 37 -5.30 3.87 5.70
CA VAL A 37 -4.23 3.05 5.12
C VAL A 37 -3.31 3.94 4.31
N ASP A 38 -2.02 3.98 4.66
CA ASP A 38 -1.00 4.55 3.78
C ASP A 38 -0.94 3.72 2.49
N ARG A 39 -1.38 4.30 1.38
CA ARG A 39 -1.44 3.61 0.10
C ARG A 39 -0.07 3.50 -0.57
N GLY A 40 0.91 4.31 -0.16
CA GLY A 40 2.17 4.40 -0.89
C GLY A 40 2.01 5.09 -2.24
N ALA A 41 3.04 4.98 -3.10
CA ALA A 41 2.99 5.47 -4.46
C ALA A 41 1.83 4.81 -5.24
N VAL A 42 1.04 5.60 -5.97
CA VAL A 42 -0.05 5.08 -6.81
C VAL A 42 0.53 4.21 -7.92
N VAL A 43 0.04 2.96 -7.98
CA VAL A 43 0.44 1.97 -8.99
C VAL A 43 -0.67 1.77 -10.02
N CYS A 44 -1.93 1.74 -9.58
CA CYS A 44 -3.09 1.67 -10.48
C CYS A 44 -3.88 2.98 -10.45
N SER A 45 -3.74 3.80 -11.49
CA SER A 45 -4.46 5.07 -11.60
C SER A 45 -5.97 4.90 -11.80
N CYS A 46 -6.42 3.79 -12.42
CA CYS A 46 -7.85 3.55 -12.66
C CYS A 46 -8.67 3.46 -11.38
N PHE A 47 -8.09 2.89 -10.33
CA PHE A 47 -8.78 2.62 -9.06
C PHE A 47 -8.07 3.24 -7.85
N GLY A 48 -7.04 4.07 -8.08
CA GLY A 48 -6.28 4.73 -7.02
C GLY A 48 -5.56 3.78 -6.07
N VAL A 49 -5.14 2.59 -6.54
CA VAL A 49 -4.48 1.58 -5.71
C VAL A 49 -2.98 1.85 -5.66
N GLY A 50 -2.41 1.90 -4.46
CA GLY A 50 -1.00 2.16 -4.25
C GLY A 50 -0.15 0.93 -3.88
N ALA A 51 1.16 1.11 -3.92
CA ALA A 51 2.16 0.06 -3.72
C ALA A 51 2.08 -0.60 -2.33
N ASN A 52 1.73 0.14 -1.29
CA ASN A 52 1.61 -0.41 0.06
C ASN A 52 0.35 -1.25 0.21
N GLN A 53 -0.76 -0.88 -0.43
CA GLN A 53 -1.97 -1.71 -0.48
C GLN A 53 -1.70 -3.04 -1.20
N ILE A 54 -0.97 -3.00 -2.32
CA ILE A 54 -0.57 -4.21 -3.04
C ILE A 54 0.32 -5.08 -2.15
N ALA A 55 1.32 -4.50 -1.50
CA ALA A 55 2.20 -5.24 -0.60
C ALA A 55 1.44 -5.88 0.58
N GLU A 56 0.45 -5.18 1.12
CA GLU A 56 -0.41 -5.68 2.19
C GLU A 56 -1.29 -6.84 1.71
N ALA A 57 -1.87 -6.75 0.51
CA ALA A 57 -2.61 -7.85 -0.09
C ALA A 57 -1.72 -9.07 -0.36
N VAL A 58 -0.46 -8.86 -0.77
CA VAL A 58 0.52 -9.96 -0.90
C VAL A 58 0.82 -10.61 0.44
N ARG A 59 1.00 -9.81 1.50
CA ARG A 59 1.16 -10.31 2.88
C ARG A 59 -0.07 -11.09 3.35
N GLY A 60 -1.26 -10.71 2.90
CA GLY A 60 -2.52 -11.43 3.12
C GLY A 60 -2.69 -12.70 2.27
N GLY A 61 -1.72 -13.06 1.42
CA GLY A 61 -1.71 -14.30 0.64
C GLY A 61 -1.98 -14.13 -0.86
N CYS A 62 -2.12 -12.91 -1.37
CA CYS A 62 -2.22 -12.70 -2.82
C CYS A 62 -0.89 -12.99 -3.51
N THR A 63 -0.85 -13.99 -4.38
CA THR A 63 0.39 -14.44 -5.04
C THR A 63 0.40 -14.28 -6.56
N SER A 64 -0.66 -13.69 -7.13
CA SER A 64 -0.80 -13.42 -8.56
C SER A 64 -1.45 -12.06 -8.82
N VAL A 65 -1.27 -11.54 -10.04
CA VAL A 65 -1.90 -10.28 -10.47
C VAL A 65 -3.42 -10.42 -10.46
N GLU A 66 -3.93 -11.61 -10.75
CA GLU A 66 -5.34 -11.97 -10.74
C GLU A 66 -5.92 -11.93 -9.30
N ALA A 67 -5.19 -12.48 -8.32
CA ALA A 67 -5.59 -12.41 -6.91
C ALA A 67 -5.59 -10.96 -6.39
N ILE A 68 -4.59 -10.16 -6.80
CA ILE A 68 -4.56 -8.72 -6.53
C ILE A 68 -5.74 -8.01 -7.18
N GLY A 69 -6.08 -8.34 -8.43
CA GLY A 69 -7.22 -7.79 -9.14
C GLY A 69 -8.55 -8.14 -8.46
N ALA A 70 -8.71 -9.36 -7.96
CA ALA A 70 -9.91 -9.76 -7.20
C ALA A 70 -10.03 -9.03 -5.86
N THR A 71 -8.91 -8.74 -5.20
CA THR A 71 -8.89 -8.12 -3.86
C THR A 71 -8.97 -6.60 -3.91
N LEU A 72 -8.25 -5.98 -4.86
CA LEU A 72 -8.04 -4.53 -4.91
C LEU A 72 -8.55 -3.88 -6.21
N HIS A 73 -9.11 -4.65 -7.15
CA HIS A 73 -9.47 -4.20 -8.51
C HIS A 73 -8.29 -3.73 -9.38
N ALA A 74 -7.07 -3.70 -8.85
CA ALA A 74 -5.90 -3.25 -9.60
C ALA A 74 -5.58 -4.22 -10.77
N GLY A 75 -5.42 -3.67 -11.97
CA GLY A 75 -5.07 -4.44 -13.16
C GLY A 75 -6.24 -5.09 -13.91
N THR A 76 -7.49 -4.76 -13.57
CA THR A 76 -8.72 -5.27 -14.21
C THR A 76 -9.35 -4.33 -15.25
N ASN A 77 -8.90 -3.07 -15.32
CA ASN A 77 -9.40 -2.07 -16.29
C ASN A 77 -8.46 -1.93 -17.51
N CYS A 78 -7.53 -0.96 -17.52
CA CYS A 78 -6.63 -0.74 -18.66
C CYS A 78 -5.39 -1.66 -18.68
N GLY A 79 -5.11 -2.36 -17.58
CA GLY A 79 -4.02 -3.34 -17.48
C GLY A 79 -2.59 -2.80 -17.41
N SER A 80 -2.35 -1.48 -17.54
CA SER A 80 -0.98 -0.91 -17.57
C SER A 80 -0.16 -1.20 -16.31
N CYS A 81 -0.80 -1.23 -15.15
CA CYS A 81 -0.18 -1.49 -13.85
C CYS A 81 0.21 -2.97 -13.61
N ARG A 82 -0.19 -3.91 -14.48
CA ARG A 82 0.00 -5.37 -14.25
C ARG A 82 1.48 -5.76 -14.15
N ALA A 83 2.36 -5.13 -14.95
CA ALA A 83 3.79 -5.37 -14.90
C ALA A 83 4.39 -4.94 -13.55
N GLU A 84 4.00 -3.77 -13.04
CA GLU A 84 4.48 -3.26 -11.77
C GLU A 84 3.94 -4.05 -10.58
N ILE A 85 2.67 -4.49 -10.61
CA ILE A 85 2.10 -5.39 -9.61
C ILE A 85 2.93 -6.68 -9.51
N ARG A 86 3.30 -7.27 -10.65
CA ARG A 86 4.13 -8.49 -10.68
C ARG A 86 5.49 -8.27 -10.01
N THR A 87 6.14 -7.14 -10.29
CA THR A 87 7.41 -6.77 -9.65
C THR A 87 7.27 -6.66 -8.13
N ILE A 88 6.16 -6.11 -7.64
CA ILE A 88 5.90 -6.00 -6.19
C ILE A 88 5.68 -7.39 -5.56
N ILE A 89 4.91 -8.27 -6.22
CA ILE A 89 4.70 -9.66 -5.76
C ILE A 89 6.04 -10.38 -5.65
N GLU A 90 6.86 -10.32 -6.70
CA GLU A 90 8.12 -11.04 -6.75
C GLU A 90 9.13 -10.54 -5.70
N ALA A 91 9.26 -9.21 -5.57
CA ALA A 91 10.13 -8.61 -4.56
C ALA A 91 9.76 -9.05 -3.13
N ARG A 92 8.48 -9.29 -2.85
CA ARG A 92 8.02 -9.74 -1.51
C ARG A 92 8.15 -11.24 -1.30
N ARG A 93 8.06 -12.04 -2.35
CA ARG A 93 8.38 -13.48 -2.27
C ARG A 93 9.83 -13.72 -1.89
N LEU A 94 10.76 -12.98 -2.49
CA LEU A 94 12.18 -13.07 -2.16
C LEU A 94 12.45 -12.74 -0.68
N GLN A 95 11.79 -11.70 -0.15
CA GLN A 95 11.94 -11.31 1.26
C GLN A 95 11.32 -12.28 2.27
N ALA A 96 10.41 -13.17 1.86
CA ALA A 96 9.82 -14.18 2.74
C ALA A 96 10.64 -15.48 2.77
N ALA A 97 11.60 -15.64 1.85
CA ALA A 97 12.49 -16.78 1.75
C ALA A 97 13.84 -16.56 2.47
N GLU A 98 14.16 -15.32 2.82
CA GLU A 98 15.26 -14.92 3.72
C GLU A 98 14.83 -14.95 5.19
#